data_AF-A0A355Q765-F1
#
_entry.id   AF-A0A355Q765-F1
#
_cell.length_a   1.000
_cell.length_b   1.000
_cell.length_c   1.000
_cell.angle_alpha   90.00
_cell.angle_beta   90.00
_cell.angle_gamma   90.00
#
_symmetry.space_group_name_H-M   'P 1'
#
loop_
_entity.id
_entity.type
_entity.pdbx_description
1 polymer ?
#
loop_
_entity_poly.entity_id
_entity_poly.type
_entity_poly.pdbx_seq_one_letter_code
_entity_poly.pdbx_strand_id
1 'polypeptide(L)'
;MVSALAMLLWPQSLLPLKQEQLFDYSPTYHLPEPDPSGNFGSPVRPSRPLSLEHFQQPSAYAPERLLNLARQSSSFTPILRLDQPTTPAVERFANYLLLQESLTRWHYHWGTQALPGQRSQTQLHHYFLSSYWFQENLQRFLAQSEYGFPELALVRTLSAIQASAFFLEVSYPTIFCLFFKESRLDYKAVSASGARGLGQLTGIAIKQIELLREYTEEQTRLNAALHHLQQRYADPTWQGVLKELGYQGKLPQNLSLPPKMVVPTRSASLLLPEVQKRLQEEQLPYASKTSQIRRRLNRLRQGRPLSLTYAPIHAHYVAALEESYAGEPGNIFHIETNVLLSTLLFRHYLQSEWRYGKSVWEPKPEVQRVLAVAAYNQGQSSARNLFRLLQKEIGKKPEEITLKEFVEHLTPQRVQQALKGSKAQARELIDHALNVAECAESSITLPTQDS
;
A
#
# COMPACT_ATOMS: atom_id res chain seq x y z
N MET A 1 -17.46 -39.23 9.65
CA MET A 1 -17.63 -39.78 8.29
C MET A 1 -16.80 -38.94 7.34
N VAL A 2 -15.87 -39.62 6.70
CA VAL A 2 -14.84 -39.13 5.77
C VAL A 2 -15.42 -39.12 4.35
N SER A 3 -14.77 -38.37 3.45
CA SER A 3 -14.87 -38.38 1.98
C SER A 3 -15.84 -37.35 1.39
N ALA A 4 -15.54 -36.63 0.29
CA ALA A 4 -14.32 -36.42 -0.49
C ALA A 4 -14.67 -35.38 -1.57
N LEU A 5 -13.78 -34.42 -1.85
CA LEU A 5 -13.52 -33.88 -3.20
C LEU A 5 -12.22 -33.07 -3.18
N ALA A 6 -11.13 -33.81 -3.02
CA ALA A 6 -9.90 -33.55 -3.75
C ALA A 6 -10.06 -34.14 -5.16
N MET A 7 -9.38 -33.54 -6.16
CA MET A 7 -9.46 -33.72 -7.62
C MET A 7 -10.23 -32.55 -8.27
N LEU A 8 -9.63 -31.61 -9.00
CA LEU A 8 -8.46 -31.69 -9.88
C LEU A 8 -7.57 -30.44 -9.70
N LEU A 9 -6.47 -30.60 -8.97
CA LEU A 9 -5.30 -29.73 -9.08
C LEU A 9 -4.31 -30.48 -9.98
N TRP A 10 -4.29 -30.11 -11.26
CA TRP A 10 -3.17 -30.46 -12.15
C TRP A 10 -2.56 -29.14 -12.64
N PRO A 11 -1.23 -28.97 -12.53
CA PRO A 11 -0.55 -27.78 -13.05
C PRO A 11 -0.71 -27.73 -14.57
N GLN A 12 -1.45 -26.76 -15.08
CA GLN A 12 -1.40 -26.46 -16.51
C GLN A 12 -0.10 -25.72 -16.80
N SER A 13 0.88 -26.50 -17.29
CA SER A 13 1.92 -26.13 -18.25
C SER A 13 2.35 -24.65 -18.23
N LEU A 14 3.43 -24.41 -17.50
CA LEU A 14 4.35 -23.29 -17.70
C LEU A 14 4.81 -23.29 -19.16
N LEU A 15 4.36 -22.33 -19.95
CA LEU A 15 4.99 -22.00 -21.22
C LEU A 15 6.13 -21.02 -20.92
N PRO A 16 7.37 -21.31 -21.34
CA PRO A 16 8.47 -20.36 -21.21
C PRO A 16 8.22 -19.17 -22.14
N LEU A 17 8.18 -17.97 -21.57
CA LEU A 17 8.26 -16.73 -22.33
C LEU A 17 9.63 -16.72 -23.04
N LYS A 18 9.60 -16.78 -24.37
CA LYS A 18 10.80 -16.65 -25.21
C LYS A 18 11.40 -15.26 -24.99
N GLN A 19 12.59 -15.24 -24.39
CA GLN A 19 13.60 -14.20 -24.55
C GLN A 19 13.90 -14.06 -26.04
N GLU A 20 13.46 -12.98 -26.69
CA GLU A 20 14.16 -12.40 -27.83
C GLU A 20 13.55 -11.05 -28.20
N GLN A 21 14.44 -10.05 -28.38
CA GLN A 21 14.24 -8.63 -28.71
C GLN A 21 14.41 -7.64 -27.53
N LEU A 22 15.59 -7.68 -26.94
CA LEU A 22 16.27 -6.48 -26.44
C LEU A 22 16.48 -5.52 -27.62
N PHE A 23 15.68 -4.46 -27.70
CA PHE A 23 15.90 -3.37 -28.65
C PHE A 23 17.03 -2.46 -28.14
N ASP A 24 18.11 -2.43 -28.91
CA ASP A 24 19.16 -1.42 -28.89
C ASP A 24 18.57 -0.02 -29.09
N TYR A 25 18.60 0.80 -28.05
CA TYR A 25 18.46 2.25 -28.19
C TYR A 25 19.22 2.93 -27.05
N SER A 26 20.38 3.50 -27.40
CA SER A 26 21.23 4.29 -26.50
C SER A 26 21.22 5.75 -26.96
N PRO A 27 20.53 6.68 -26.27
CA PRO A 27 20.79 8.10 -26.42
C PRO A 27 21.76 8.56 -25.32
N THR A 28 22.85 9.19 -25.75
CA THR A 28 23.72 10.02 -24.91
C THR A 28 22.92 11.23 -24.42
N TYR A 29 22.91 11.50 -23.12
CA TYR A 29 22.26 12.68 -22.54
C TYR A 29 23.28 13.67 -21.96
N HIS A 30 23.17 14.92 -22.39
CA HIS A 30 23.75 16.08 -21.73
C HIS A 30 22.81 16.57 -20.62
N LEU A 31 23.37 16.94 -19.47
CA LEU A 31 22.65 17.62 -18.38
C LEU A 31 22.19 19.01 -18.87
N PRO A 32 20.97 19.46 -18.54
CA PRO A 32 20.59 20.85 -18.81
C PRO A 32 21.31 21.77 -17.82
N GLU A 33 21.88 22.86 -18.34
CA GLU A 33 22.35 23.97 -17.52
C GLU A 33 21.20 24.63 -16.75
N PRO A 34 21.45 25.18 -15.55
CA PRO A 34 20.44 25.80 -14.72
C PRO A 34 19.87 27.06 -15.39
N ASP A 35 18.55 27.07 -15.62
CA ASP A 35 17.81 28.26 -16.05
C ASP A 35 17.72 29.28 -14.90
N PRO A 36 18.21 30.53 -15.08
CA PRO A 36 18.17 31.56 -14.05
C PRO A 36 16.76 32.16 -13.84
N SER A 37 15.73 31.71 -14.57
CA SER A 37 14.38 32.26 -14.52
C SER A 37 13.45 31.64 -13.47
N GLY A 38 13.95 31.21 -12.29
CA GLY A 38 13.11 30.91 -11.11
C GLY A 38 12.04 29.80 -11.23
N ASN A 39 11.79 29.28 -12.43
CA ASN A 39 11.01 28.08 -12.69
C ASN A 39 11.94 26.89 -12.56
N PHE A 40 12.16 26.46 -11.32
CA PHE A 40 12.80 25.18 -11.05
C PHE A 40 11.87 24.06 -11.53
N GLY A 41 11.96 23.70 -12.82
CA GLY A 41 11.32 22.52 -13.36
C GLY A 41 11.69 21.29 -12.54
N SER A 42 10.77 20.33 -12.42
CA SER A 42 11.11 19.05 -11.78
C SER A 42 12.28 18.38 -12.54
N PRO A 43 13.24 17.75 -11.84
CA PRO A 43 14.35 17.08 -12.50
C PRO A 43 13.85 16.01 -13.50
N VAL A 44 14.57 15.87 -14.61
CA VAL A 44 14.24 14.92 -15.69
C VAL A 44 14.36 13.49 -15.18
N ARG A 45 13.32 12.68 -15.42
CA ARG A 45 13.16 11.33 -14.88
C ARG A 45 14.02 10.30 -15.63
N PRO A 46 14.67 9.36 -14.95
CA PRO A 46 15.25 8.18 -15.58
C PRO A 46 14.15 7.27 -16.15
N SER A 47 14.41 6.70 -17.32
CA SER A 47 13.43 5.94 -18.10
C SER A 47 13.12 4.54 -17.54
N ARG A 48 14.00 3.95 -16.71
CA ARG A 48 13.78 2.60 -16.15
C ARG A 48 14.27 2.47 -14.68
N PRO A 49 13.48 1.83 -13.79
CA PRO A 49 13.86 1.63 -12.39
C PRO A 49 15.09 0.74 -12.17
N LEU A 50 15.22 -0.33 -12.95
CA LEU A 50 16.32 -1.30 -12.82
C LEU A 50 17.64 -0.82 -13.45
N SER A 51 17.62 0.29 -14.21
CA SER A 51 18.86 0.93 -14.67
C SER A 51 19.42 1.94 -13.67
N LEU A 52 18.74 2.18 -12.53
CA LEU A 52 19.23 3.08 -11.48
C LEU A 52 20.51 2.60 -10.80
N GLU A 53 20.82 1.29 -10.89
CA GLU A 53 22.00 0.71 -10.23
C GLU A 53 23.34 1.29 -10.70
N HIS A 54 23.38 2.10 -11.76
CA HIS A 54 24.65 2.54 -12.35
C HIS A 54 24.91 4.05 -12.46
N PHE A 55 23.95 4.98 -12.31
CA PHE A 55 24.21 6.36 -12.81
C PHE A 55 23.67 7.59 -12.06
N GLN A 56 22.97 7.49 -10.92
CA GLN A 56 22.49 8.71 -10.23
C GLN A 56 22.81 8.66 -8.73
N GLN A 57 23.89 9.34 -8.33
CA GLN A 57 24.15 9.62 -6.92
C GLN A 57 23.07 10.56 -6.37
N PRO A 58 22.63 10.39 -5.12
CA PRO A 58 21.73 11.35 -4.50
C PRO A 58 22.32 12.76 -4.51
N SER A 59 21.49 13.77 -4.67
CA SER A 59 21.92 15.17 -4.68
C SER A 59 22.64 15.53 -3.38
N ALA A 60 23.74 16.29 -3.45
CA ALA A 60 24.45 16.79 -2.26
C ALA A 60 23.79 18.02 -1.60
N TYR A 61 22.47 18.20 -1.73
CA TYR A 61 21.76 19.31 -1.10
C TYR A 61 21.75 19.18 0.42
N ALA A 62 21.93 20.31 1.11
CA ALA A 62 21.64 20.37 2.54
C ALA A 62 20.12 20.10 2.80
N PRO A 63 19.75 19.49 3.94
CA PRO A 63 18.36 19.17 4.26
C PRO A 63 17.36 20.32 4.09
N GLU A 64 17.68 21.50 4.62
CA GLU A 64 16.83 22.70 4.51
C GLU A 64 16.61 23.12 3.05
N ARG A 65 17.68 23.07 2.24
CA ARG A 65 17.61 23.40 0.82
C ARG A 65 16.73 22.40 0.07
N LEU A 66 16.91 21.11 0.32
CA LEU A 66 16.10 20.06 -0.29
C LEU A 66 14.61 20.22 0.08
N LEU A 67 14.32 20.52 1.35
CA LEU A 67 12.96 20.76 1.81
C LEU A 67 12.32 22.00 1.16
N ASN A 68 13.07 23.08 1.02
CA ASN A 68 12.61 24.30 0.36
C ASN A 68 12.33 24.08 -1.14
N LEU A 69 13.22 23.37 -1.84
CA LEU A 69 12.99 22.97 -3.23
C LEU A 69 11.73 22.12 -3.39
N ALA A 70 11.53 21.16 -2.49
CA ALA A 70 10.34 20.31 -2.50
C ALA A 70 9.04 21.09 -2.24
N ARG A 71 9.07 22.08 -1.34
CA ARG A 71 7.93 22.97 -1.04
C ARG A 71 7.59 23.86 -2.24
N GLN A 72 8.60 24.45 -2.87
CA GLN A 72 8.43 25.31 -4.04
C GLN A 72 7.85 24.56 -5.25
N SER A 73 8.23 23.29 -5.44
CA SER A 73 7.72 22.48 -6.54
C SER A 73 6.38 21.81 -6.23
N SER A 74 5.97 21.75 -4.95
CA SER A 74 4.66 21.24 -4.58
C SER A 74 3.60 22.29 -4.90
N SER A 75 2.59 21.91 -5.70
CA SER A 75 1.44 22.75 -6.02
C SER A 75 0.55 23.07 -4.81
N PHE A 76 0.89 22.54 -3.63
CA PHE A 76 0.28 22.89 -2.37
C PHE A 76 0.95 24.16 -1.84
N THR A 77 0.24 25.28 -1.95
CA THR A 77 0.45 26.43 -1.05
C THR A 77 0.39 25.92 0.41
N PRO A 78 1.21 26.46 1.32
CA PRO A 78 1.64 25.76 2.51
C PRO A 78 0.43 25.46 3.39
N ILE A 79 0.38 24.18 3.81
CA ILE A 79 -0.50 23.66 4.84
C ILE A 79 -1.95 23.67 4.33
N LEU A 80 -2.56 22.49 4.21
CA LEU A 80 -4.01 22.46 4.40
C LEU A 80 -4.25 23.31 5.65
N ARG A 81 -4.94 24.45 5.50
CA ARG A 81 -5.79 24.90 6.60
C ARG A 81 -6.78 23.76 6.80
N LEU A 82 -6.33 22.71 7.48
CA LEU A 82 -7.19 21.87 8.28
C LEU A 82 -7.92 22.93 9.09
N ASP A 83 -9.22 23.04 8.90
CA ASP A 83 -10.01 24.22 9.31
C ASP A 83 -10.04 24.45 10.84
N GLN A 84 -9.16 23.77 11.59
CA GLN A 84 -8.98 23.76 13.03
C GLN A 84 -7.48 23.76 13.39
N PRO A 85 -7.11 24.34 14.55
CA PRO A 85 -5.73 24.23 15.05
C PRO A 85 -5.33 22.76 15.19
N THR A 86 -4.30 22.36 14.45
CA THR A 86 -3.79 20.99 14.48
C THR A 86 -2.59 20.83 15.39
N THR A 87 -2.42 19.63 15.94
CA THR A 87 -1.22 19.34 16.72
C THR A 87 0.00 19.23 15.82
N PRO A 88 1.21 19.50 16.33
CA PRO A 88 2.43 19.39 15.55
C PRO A 88 2.57 18.03 14.83
N ALA A 89 2.20 16.92 15.47
CA ALA A 89 2.29 15.58 14.88
C ALA A 89 1.43 15.42 13.60
N VAL A 90 0.23 16.01 13.58
CA VAL A 90 -0.64 15.99 12.41
C VAL A 90 -0.04 16.81 11.27
N GLU A 91 0.50 18.00 11.58
CA GLU A 91 1.16 18.87 10.61
C GLU A 91 2.41 18.21 10.02
N ARG A 92 3.22 17.55 10.84
CA ARG A 92 4.39 16.79 10.39
C ARG A 92 4.01 15.72 9.36
N PHE A 93 3.02 14.90 9.70
CA PHE A 93 2.55 13.85 8.81
C PHE A 93 1.95 14.40 7.52
N ALA A 94 1.10 15.44 7.60
CA ALA A 94 0.54 16.07 6.42
C ALA A 94 1.65 16.65 5.52
N ASN A 95 2.63 17.37 6.09
CA ASN A 95 3.76 17.90 5.34
C ASN A 95 4.57 16.79 4.66
N TYR A 96 4.89 15.71 5.38
CA TYR A 96 5.62 14.60 4.77
C TYR A 96 4.84 13.93 3.64
N LEU A 97 3.54 13.66 3.85
CA LEU A 97 2.65 13.10 2.83
C LEU A 97 2.69 13.94 1.56
N LEU A 98 2.57 15.27 1.68
CA LEU A 98 2.55 16.20 0.55
C LEU A 98 3.91 16.34 -0.15
N LEU A 99 5.02 16.26 0.59
CA LEU A 99 6.36 16.58 0.08
C LEU A 99 7.17 15.35 -0.38
N GLN A 100 6.82 14.13 0.06
CA GLN A 100 7.64 12.92 -0.18
C GLN A 100 8.03 12.69 -1.64
N GLU A 101 7.16 13.01 -2.59
CA GLU A 101 7.42 12.83 -4.02
C GLU A 101 8.42 13.86 -4.52
N SER A 102 8.18 15.14 -4.24
CA SER A 102 9.10 16.21 -4.61
C SER A 102 10.47 16.01 -3.97
N LEU A 103 10.53 15.61 -2.70
CA LEU A 103 11.77 15.28 -2.00
C LEU A 103 12.51 14.15 -2.73
N THR A 104 11.82 13.09 -3.12
CA THR A 104 12.42 11.95 -3.82
C THR A 104 12.94 12.36 -5.21
N ARG A 105 12.19 13.19 -5.93
CA ARG A 105 12.61 13.70 -7.24
C ARG A 105 13.84 14.58 -7.15
N TRP A 106 13.85 15.54 -6.24
CA TRP A 106 14.99 16.45 -6.07
C TRP A 106 16.24 15.72 -5.57
N HIS A 107 16.05 14.69 -4.74
CA HIS A 107 17.17 14.03 -4.11
C HIS A 107 17.69 12.82 -4.89
N TYR A 108 16.80 11.90 -5.27
CA TYR A 108 17.15 10.65 -5.94
C TYR A 108 16.91 10.70 -7.45
N HIS A 109 16.46 11.84 -7.99
CA HIS A 109 16.25 12.06 -9.42
C HIS A 109 15.18 11.16 -10.07
N TRP A 110 14.38 10.46 -9.27
CA TRP A 110 13.26 9.64 -9.76
C TRP A 110 11.95 9.97 -9.04
N GLY A 111 10.84 9.51 -9.61
CA GLY A 111 9.51 9.68 -9.04
C GLY A 111 8.51 8.66 -9.55
N THR A 112 7.36 8.63 -8.88
CA THR A 112 6.18 7.86 -9.27
C THR A 112 5.30 8.64 -10.26
N GLN A 113 4.47 7.93 -11.02
CA GLN A 113 3.53 8.55 -11.95
C GLN A 113 2.14 7.94 -11.82
N ALA A 114 1.14 8.81 -11.96
CA ALA A 114 -0.24 8.41 -12.23
C ALA A 114 -0.35 7.99 -13.69
N LEU A 115 -1.11 6.91 -13.95
CA LEU A 115 -1.44 6.52 -15.33
C LEU A 115 -2.53 7.46 -15.90
N PRO A 116 -2.71 7.51 -17.23
CA PRO A 116 -3.83 8.22 -17.83
C PRO A 116 -5.16 7.81 -17.19
N GLY A 117 -5.98 8.81 -16.83
CA GLY A 117 -7.27 8.61 -16.16
C GLY A 117 -7.21 8.49 -14.64
N GLN A 118 -6.02 8.48 -14.03
CA GLN A 118 -5.87 8.42 -12.57
C GLN A 118 -5.75 9.80 -11.93
N ARG A 119 -6.05 9.88 -10.63
CA ARG A 119 -5.83 11.08 -9.82
C ARG A 119 -4.35 11.45 -9.83
N SER A 120 -4.10 12.75 -9.94
CA SER A 120 -2.79 13.30 -9.60
C SER A 120 -2.50 13.06 -8.11
N GLN A 121 -1.23 13.14 -7.74
CA GLN A 121 -0.84 12.97 -6.34
C GLN A 121 -1.50 14.02 -5.43
N THR A 122 -1.68 15.25 -5.91
CA THR A 122 -2.44 16.30 -5.21
C THR A 122 -3.87 15.88 -4.93
N GLN A 123 -4.58 15.37 -5.95
CA GLN A 123 -5.96 14.91 -5.81
C GLN A 123 -6.06 13.71 -4.87
N LEU A 124 -5.09 12.79 -4.93
CA LEU A 124 -5.03 11.61 -4.07
C LEU A 124 -4.83 11.98 -2.60
N HIS A 125 -3.87 12.87 -2.31
CA HIS A 125 -3.64 13.34 -0.95
C HIS A 125 -4.83 14.12 -0.41
N HIS A 126 -5.46 14.96 -1.23
CA HIS A 126 -6.70 15.64 -0.85
C HIS A 126 -7.81 14.64 -0.50
N TYR A 127 -8.00 13.60 -1.31
CA TYR A 127 -8.96 12.53 -1.04
C TYR A 127 -8.69 11.85 0.31
N PHE A 128 -7.44 11.46 0.57
CA PHE A 128 -7.06 10.83 1.84
C PHE A 128 -7.27 11.76 3.04
N LEU A 129 -6.81 13.00 2.93
CA LEU A 129 -6.92 14.00 4.01
C LEU A 129 -8.38 14.38 4.26
N SER A 130 -9.25 14.33 3.25
CA SER A 130 -10.70 14.58 3.43
C SER A 130 -11.46 13.35 3.96
N SER A 131 -10.82 12.20 4.08
CA SER A 131 -11.50 10.97 4.51
C SER A 131 -11.89 11.02 6.00
N TYR A 132 -13.04 10.41 6.33
CA TYR A 132 -13.45 10.19 7.74
C TYR A 132 -12.35 9.51 8.56
N TRP A 133 -11.58 8.59 7.95
CA TRP A 133 -10.47 7.95 8.63
C TRP A 133 -9.42 8.96 9.10
N PHE A 134 -8.98 9.85 8.22
CA PHE A 134 -8.00 10.87 8.57
C PHE A 134 -8.55 11.84 9.61
N GLN A 135 -9.69 12.47 9.29
CA GLN A 135 -10.28 13.55 10.09
C GLN A 135 -10.65 13.10 11.50
N GLU A 136 -11.28 11.94 11.66
CA GLU A 136 -11.86 11.53 12.95
C GLU A 136 -10.98 10.55 13.75
N ASN A 137 -10.04 9.88 13.10
CA ASN A 137 -9.28 8.79 13.72
C ASN A 137 -7.79 9.06 13.75
N LEU A 138 -7.17 9.23 12.57
CA LEU A 138 -5.71 9.37 12.50
C LEU A 138 -5.24 10.67 13.15
N GLN A 139 -5.96 11.78 12.94
CA GLN A 139 -5.67 13.03 13.64
C GLN A 139 -5.70 12.86 15.15
N ARG A 140 -6.70 12.15 15.68
CA ARG A 140 -6.80 11.89 17.12
C ARG A 140 -5.63 11.07 17.65
N PHE A 141 -5.21 10.03 16.93
CA PHE A 141 -4.07 9.20 17.32
C PHE A 141 -2.75 9.96 17.31
N LEU A 142 -2.57 10.86 16.35
CA LEU A 142 -1.38 11.70 16.25
C LEU A 142 -1.41 12.84 17.30
N ALA A 143 -2.58 13.36 17.62
CA ALA A 143 -2.75 14.47 18.55
C ALA A 143 -2.64 14.08 20.03
N GLN A 144 -2.99 12.85 20.38
CA GLN A 144 -3.07 12.38 21.77
C GLN A 144 -1.95 11.38 22.07
N SER A 145 -0.95 11.81 22.84
CA SER A 145 0.25 11.02 23.14
C SER A 145 -0.07 9.71 23.89
N GLU A 146 -1.21 9.63 24.56
CA GLU A 146 -1.69 8.45 25.28
C GLU A 146 -1.93 7.24 24.37
N TYR A 147 -2.14 7.45 23.06
CA TYR A 147 -2.21 6.34 22.12
C TYR A 147 -0.84 5.76 21.79
N GLY A 148 0.26 6.47 22.05
CA GLY A 148 1.60 6.01 21.68
C GLY A 148 1.72 5.66 20.20
N PHE A 149 1.13 6.47 19.32
CA PHE A 149 1.14 6.20 17.88
C PHE A 149 2.56 6.40 17.31
N PRO A 150 3.13 5.43 16.59
CA PRO A 150 4.48 5.53 16.07
C PRO A 150 4.49 6.36 14.79
N GLU A 151 4.75 7.67 14.88
CA GLU A 151 4.74 8.59 13.72
C GLU A 151 5.63 8.12 12.56
N LEU A 152 6.81 7.59 12.87
CA LEU A 152 7.73 7.04 11.85
C LEU A 152 7.14 5.83 11.10
N ALA A 153 6.14 5.13 11.63
CA ALA A 153 5.48 4.06 10.89
C ALA A 153 4.74 4.57 9.65
N LEU A 154 4.19 5.79 9.69
CA LEU A 154 3.57 6.42 8.52
C LEU A 154 4.62 6.82 7.48
N VAL A 155 5.75 7.38 7.92
CA VAL A 155 6.90 7.70 7.07
C VAL A 155 7.41 6.44 6.35
N ARG A 156 7.60 5.35 7.10
CA ARG A 156 7.99 4.04 6.57
C ARG A 156 6.98 3.51 5.56
N THR A 157 5.68 3.58 5.90
CA THR A 157 4.59 3.08 5.03
C THR A 157 4.58 3.83 3.70
N LEU A 158 4.61 5.16 3.74
CA LEU A 158 4.59 5.99 2.53
C LEU A 158 5.86 5.82 1.69
N SER A 159 7.04 5.76 2.32
CA SER A 159 8.30 5.46 1.65
C SER A 159 8.28 4.09 0.96
N ALA A 160 7.79 3.06 1.65
CA ALA A 160 7.69 1.71 1.10
C ALA A 160 6.71 1.66 -0.08
N ILE A 161 5.56 2.33 0.02
CA ILE A 161 4.59 2.41 -1.08
C ILE A 161 5.23 3.09 -2.30
N GLN A 162 5.90 4.22 -2.11
CA GLN A 162 6.55 4.95 -3.19
C GLN A 162 7.65 4.13 -3.88
N ALA A 163 8.55 3.53 -3.10
CA ALA A 163 9.61 2.68 -3.63
C ALA A 163 9.01 1.46 -4.36
N SER A 164 8.01 0.80 -3.75
CA SER A 164 7.37 -0.36 -4.38
C SER A 164 6.69 -0.01 -5.70
N ALA A 165 5.94 1.10 -5.77
CA ALA A 165 5.30 1.56 -6.99
C ALA A 165 6.33 1.80 -8.11
N PHE A 166 7.46 2.42 -7.77
CA PHE A 166 8.51 2.70 -8.74
C PHE A 166 9.24 1.43 -9.22
N PHE A 167 9.82 0.63 -8.31
CA PHE A 167 10.67 -0.50 -8.68
C PHE A 167 9.90 -1.73 -9.19
N LEU A 168 8.66 -1.92 -8.72
CA LEU A 168 7.77 -2.97 -9.22
C LEU A 168 6.91 -2.49 -10.39
N GLU A 169 7.08 -1.24 -10.84
CA GLU A 169 6.40 -0.67 -12.01
C GLU A 169 4.87 -0.76 -11.92
N VAL A 170 4.33 -0.39 -10.75
CA VAL A 170 2.90 -0.28 -10.52
C VAL A 170 2.52 1.17 -10.25
N SER A 171 1.35 1.60 -10.69
CA SER A 171 0.84 2.94 -10.40
C SER A 171 0.76 3.23 -8.89
N TYR A 172 1.32 4.37 -8.49
CA TYR A 172 1.27 4.84 -7.11
C TYR A 172 -0.16 5.09 -6.61
N PRO A 173 -1.03 5.84 -7.33
CA PRO A 173 -2.44 5.95 -6.96
C PRO A 173 -3.12 4.62 -6.66
N THR A 174 -2.95 3.62 -7.53
CA THR A 174 -3.59 2.30 -7.34
C THR A 174 -3.13 1.61 -6.07
N ILE A 175 -1.82 1.53 -5.86
CA ILE A 175 -1.25 0.80 -4.72
C ILE A 175 -1.49 1.55 -3.40
N PHE A 176 -1.37 2.88 -3.39
CA PHE A 176 -1.75 3.69 -2.23
C PHE A 176 -3.22 3.42 -1.85
N CYS A 177 -4.13 3.46 -2.81
CA CYS A 177 -5.55 3.23 -2.57
C CYS A 177 -5.86 1.78 -2.15
N LEU A 178 -5.14 0.80 -2.69
CA LEU A 178 -5.22 -0.60 -2.26
C LEU A 178 -4.89 -0.70 -0.77
N PHE A 179 -3.73 -0.21 -0.33
CA PHE A 179 -3.34 -0.26 1.08
C PHE A 179 -4.25 0.58 1.98
N PHE A 180 -4.71 1.73 1.51
CA PHE A 180 -5.67 2.54 2.24
C PHE A 180 -7.00 1.80 2.43
N LYS A 181 -7.47 1.06 1.42
CA LYS A 181 -8.68 0.26 1.53
C LYS A 181 -8.51 -0.98 2.41
N GLU A 182 -7.40 -1.71 2.25
CA GLU A 182 -7.14 -2.97 2.96
C GLU A 182 -6.89 -2.76 4.45
N SER A 183 -6.14 -1.71 4.84
CA SER A 183 -5.70 -1.53 6.22
C SER A 183 -5.82 -0.12 6.76
N ARG A 184 -6.25 0.86 5.95
CA ARG A 184 -6.21 2.29 6.29
C ARG A 184 -4.79 2.77 6.62
N LEU A 185 -3.80 2.16 5.97
CA LEU A 185 -2.38 2.37 6.22
C LEU A 185 -1.95 1.96 7.65
N ASP A 186 -2.71 1.07 8.31
CA ASP A 186 -2.36 0.53 9.62
C ASP A 186 -1.70 -0.86 9.48
N TYR A 187 -0.39 -0.91 9.65
CA TYR A 187 0.39 -2.15 9.60
C TYR A 187 0.02 -3.16 10.68
N LYS A 188 -0.76 -2.76 11.69
CA LYS A 188 -1.23 -3.61 12.78
C LYS A 188 -2.54 -4.33 12.46
N ALA A 189 -3.14 -4.02 11.31
CA ALA A 189 -4.45 -4.50 10.92
C ALA A 189 -4.44 -6.03 10.74
N VAL A 190 -5.50 -6.67 11.25
CA VAL A 190 -5.75 -8.09 11.03
C VAL A 190 -7.24 -8.33 10.85
N SER A 191 -7.62 -8.87 9.70
CA SER A 191 -9.02 -9.19 9.38
C SER A 191 -9.57 -10.34 10.23
N ALA A 192 -10.88 -10.52 10.17
CA ALA A 192 -11.55 -11.70 10.74
C ALA A 192 -11.13 -13.02 10.06
N SER A 193 -10.81 -12.98 8.77
CA SER A 193 -10.30 -14.12 8.00
C SER A 193 -8.81 -14.41 8.26
N GLY A 194 -8.13 -13.57 9.06
CA GLY A 194 -6.71 -13.73 9.39
C GLY A 194 -5.76 -13.13 8.35
N ALA A 195 -6.24 -12.27 7.47
CA ALA A 195 -5.42 -11.44 6.61
C ALA A 195 -4.65 -10.42 7.46
N ARG A 196 -3.37 -10.12 7.16
CA ARG A 196 -2.48 -9.38 8.07
C ARG A 196 -1.71 -8.24 7.39
N GLY A 197 -1.46 -7.19 8.16
CA GLY A 197 -0.60 -6.07 7.80
C GLY A 197 -1.21 -5.13 6.77
N LEU A 198 -0.38 -4.28 6.17
CA LEU A 198 -0.84 -3.19 5.29
C LEU A 198 -1.64 -3.67 4.09
N GLY A 199 -1.19 -4.73 3.42
CA GLY A 199 -1.87 -5.35 2.28
C GLY A 199 -2.84 -6.46 2.65
N GLN A 200 -3.07 -6.74 3.94
CA GLN A 200 -3.96 -7.82 4.36
C GLN A 200 -3.64 -9.16 3.64
N LEU A 201 -2.39 -9.62 3.74
CA LEU A 201 -2.00 -10.87 3.10
C LEU A 201 -2.53 -12.08 3.87
N THR A 202 -3.17 -12.99 3.15
CA THR A 202 -3.63 -14.30 3.66
C THR A 202 -2.56 -15.37 3.52
N GLY A 203 -2.71 -16.51 4.20
CA GLY A 203 -1.76 -17.62 4.05
C GLY A 203 -1.66 -18.16 2.60
N ILE A 204 -2.74 -18.04 1.81
CA ILE A 204 -2.74 -18.43 0.39
C ILE A 204 -1.97 -17.41 -0.44
N ALA A 205 -2.20 -16.11 -0.20
CA ALA A 205 -1.46 -15.03 -0.85
C ALA A 205 0.05 -15.15 -0.62
N ILE A 206 0.45 -15.50 0.60
CA ILE A 206 1.85 -15.69 0.98
C ILE A 206 2.50 -16.83 0.19
N LYS A 207 1.82 -17.97 0.03
CA LYS A 207 2.32 -19.08 -0.81
C LYS A 207 2.48 -18.66 -2.27
N GLN A 208 1.53 -17.89 -2.80
CA GLN A 208 1.63 -17.36 -4.16
C GLN A 208 2.85 -16.44 -4.31
N ILE A 209 3.08 -15.56 -3.33
CA ILE A 209 4.26 -14.69 -3.30
C ILE A 209 5.55 -15.49 -3.26
N GLU A 210 5.63 -16.55 -2.44
CA GLU A 210 6.82 -17.42 -2.37
C GLU A 210 7.13 -18.03 -3.75
N LEU A 211 6.11 -18.48 -4.50
CA LEU A 211 6.29 -18.94 -5.88
C LEU A 211 6.73 -17.82 -6.83
N LEU A 212 6.15 -16.62 -6.71
CA LEU A 212 6.53 -15.47 -7.55
C LEU A 212 7.99 -15.04 -7.36
N ARG A 213 8.56 -15.33 -6.19
CA ARG A 213 9.94 -14.98 -5.86
C ARG A 213 10.97 -15.99 -6.35
N GLU A 214 10.53 -17.15 -6.84
CA GLU A 214 11.40 -18.09 -7.55
C GLU A 214 11.81 -17.53 -8.94
N TYR A 215 11.05 -16.56 -9.48
CA TYR A 215 11.39 -15.88 -10.71
C TYR A 215 12.44 -14.79 -10.47
N THR A 216 13.57 -14.90 -11.17
CA THR A 216 14.73 -13.99 -11.00
C THR A 216 14.35 -12.53 -11.18
N GLU A 217 13.50 -12.18 -12.17
CA GLU A 217 13.14 -10.79 -12.42
C GLU A 217 12.37 -10.16 -11.24
N GLU A 218 11.36 -10.86 -10.71
CA GLU A 218 10.55 -10.36 -9.60
C GLU A 218 11.37 -10.21 -8.33
N GLN A 219 12.26 -11.18 -8.06
CA GLN A 219 13.18 -11.08 -6.93
C GLN A 219 14.19 -9.94 -7.10
N THR A 220 14.69 -9.68 -8.31
CA THR A 220 15.55 -8.53 -8.62
C THR A 220 14.83 -7.21 -8.35
N ARG A 221 13.56 -7.07 -8.77
CA ARG A 221 12.75 -5.87 -8.49
C ARG A 221 12.53 -5.63 -7.01
N LEU A 222 12.23 -6.70 -6.25
CA LEU A 222 12.11 -6.63 -4.79
C LEU A 222 13.43 -6.21 -4.14
N ASN A 223 14.55 -6.77 -4.58
CA ASN A 223 15.87 -6.44 -4.03
C ASN A 223 16.25 -4.99 -4.33
N ALA A 224 15.99 -4.49 -5.54
CA ALA A 224 16.23 -3.09 -5.89
C ALA A 224 15.41 -2.13 -5.03
N ALA A 225 14.12 -2.44 -4.81
CA ALA A 225 13.25 -1.65 -3.94
C ALA A 225 13.73 -1.65 -2.48
N LEU A 226 14.11 -2.82 -1.97
CA LEU A 226 14.61 -2.99 -0.60
C LEU A 226 15.93 -2.25 -0.40
N HIS A 227 16.86 -2.38 -1.36
CA HIS A 227 18.15 -1.71 -1.34
C HIS A 227 17.98 -0.19 -1.36
N HIS A 228 17.10 0.34 -2.19
CA HIS A 228 16.77 1.76 -2.19
C HIS A 228 16.23 2.23 -0.83
N LEU A 229 15.34 1.46 -0.19
CA LEU A 229 14.82 1.81 1.14
C LEU A 229 15.93 1.82 2.19
N GLN A 230 16.85 0.85 2.15
CA GLN A 230 18.02 0.83 3.04
C GLN A 230 18.90 2.07 2.83
N GLN A 231 19.22 2.40 1.58
CA GLN A 231 20.01 3.58 1.24
C GLN A 231 19.34 4.86 1.73
N ARG A 232 18.04 5.04 1.44
CA ARG A 232 17.25 6.19 1.90
C ARG A 232 17.23 6.30 3.42
N TYR A 233 17.12 5.19 4.13
CA TYR A 233 17.07 5.19 5.59
C TYR A 233 18.44 5.44 6.22
N ALA A 234 19.54 5.15 5.53
CA ALA A 234 20.90 5.49 5.95
C ALA A 234 21.33 6.90 5.51
N ASP A 235 20.61 7.53 4.58
CA ASP A 235 20.96 8.79 3.95
C ASP A 235 20.96 9.97 4.94
N PRO A 236 22.12 10.61 5.22
CA PRO A 236 22.21 11.72 6.16
C PRO A 236 21.35 12.92 5.77
N THR A 237 21.19 13.18 4.47
CA THR A 237 20.36 14.28 3.97
C THR A 237 18.90 13.99 4.25
N TRP A 238 18.46 12.77 3.98
CA TRP A 238 17.08 12.34 4.27
C TRP A 238 16.77 12.37 5.76
N GLN A 239 17.68 11.87 6.60
CA GLN A 239 17.56 11.96 8.06
C GLN A 239 17.49 13.41 8.53
N GLY A 240 18.29 14.30 7.93
CA GLY A 240 18.22 15.73 8.17
C GLY A 240 16.85 16.30 7.80
N VAL A 241 16.26 15.93 6.67
CA VAL A 241 14.93 16.40 6.26
C VAL A 241 13.86 15.96 7.25
N LEU A 242 13.90 14.71 7.72
CA LEU A 242 12.96 14.23 8.73
C LEU A 242 13.11 14.99 10.05
N LYS A 243 14.34 15.33 10.45
CA LYS A 243 14.61 16.16 11.63
C LYS A 243 14.09 17.59 11.46
N GLU A 244 14.28 18.21 10.29
CA GLU A 244 13.73 19.54 9.96
C GLU A 244 12.19 19.54 9.96
N LEU A 245 11.58 18.43 9.54
CA LEU A 245 10.15 18.22 9.69
C LEU A 245 9.72 17.92 11.13
N GLY A 246 10.65 17.77 12.08
CA GLY A 246 10.36 17.55 13.50
C GLY A 246 10.08 16.10 13.90
N TYR A 247 10.40 15.12 13.06
CA TYR A 247 10.31 13.71 13.43
C TYR A 247 11.39 13.34 14.46
N GLN A 248 11.01 12.45 15.38
CA GLN A 248 11.90 11.90 16.40
C GLN A 248 12.11 10.40 16.17
N GLY A 249 13.28 9.90 16.59
CA GLY A 249 13.67 8.51 16.41
C GLY A 249 14.48 8.27 15.14
N LYS A 250 14.89 7.01 14.93
CA LYS A 250 15.66 6.59 13.76
C LYS A 250 14.85 5.61 12.94
N LEU A 251 14.96 5.70 11.62
CA LEU A 251 14.43 4.70 10.71
C LEU A 251 15.23 3.38 10.87
N PRO A 252 14.57 2.21 10.68
CA PRO A 252 15.24 0.92 10.79
C PRO A 252 16.36 0.79 9.75
N GLN A 253 17.53 0.31 10.14
CA GLN A 253 18.69 0.24 9.24
C GLN A 253 18.84 -1.14 8.58
N ASN A 254 18.44 -2.20 9.27
CA ASN A 254 18.63 -3.57 8.82
C ASN A 254 17.36 -4.08 8.12
N LEU A 255 17.05 -3.63 6.91
CA LEU A 255 15.91 -4.21 6.17
C LEU A 255 16.31 -5.55 5.55
N SER A 256 15.41 -6.54 5.54
CA SER A 256 15.66 -7.82 4.87
C SER A 256 14.36 -8.48 4.40
N LEU A 257 14.46 -9.34 3.38
CA LEU A 257 13.37 -10.15 2.86
C LEU A 257 13.78 -11.64 2.90
N PRO A 258 13.31 -12.43 3.86
CA PRO A 258 13.67 -13.84 3.96
C PRO A 258 13.07 -14.62 2.78
N PRO A 259 13.69 -15.71 2.31
CA PRO A 259 13.18 -16.50 1.18
C PRO A 259 11.78 -17.07 1.46
N LYS A 260 11.52 -17.49 2.71
CA LYS A 260 10.20 -17.85 3.21
C LYS A 260 9.71 -16.83 4.22
N MET A 261 8.44 -16.48 4.14
CA MET A 261 7.88 -15.47 5.03
C MET A 261 7.65 -16.01 6.43
N VAL A 262 8.04 -15.22 7.43
CA VAL A 262 7.65 -15.49 8.81
C VAL A 262 6.22 -14.99 9.00
N VAL A 263 5.29 -15.93 9.20
CA VAL A 263 3.88 -15.65 9.46
C VAL A 263 3.57 -15.99 10.90
N PRO A 264 3.48 -14.99 11.80
CA PRO A 264 3.05 -15.22 13.17
C PRO A 264 1.66 -15.86 13.18
N THR A 265 1.58 -17.08 13.68
CA THR A 265 0.40 -17.92 13.50
C THR A 265 -0.84 -17.36 14.19
N ARG A 266 -0.75 -16.51 15.24
CA ARG A 266 -1.93 -16.03 16.02
C ARG A 266 -1.77 -14.68 16.79
N SER A 267 -1.77 -13.51 16.13
CA SER A 267 -1.30 -12.25 16.77
C SER A 267 -2.15 -11.55 17.86
N ALA A 268 -3.46 -11.82 18.05
CA ALA A 268 -4.26 -11.08 19.06
C ALA A 268 -4.17 -11.67 20.46
N SER A 269 -4.34 -12.99 20.55
CA SER A 269 -4.31 -13.73 21.82
C SER A 269 -2.89 -13.84 22.37
N LEU A 270 -1.86 -13.72 21.51
CA LEU A 270 -0.46 -13.79 21.89
C LEU A 270 0.03 -12.52 22.58
N LEU A 271 -0.41 -11.33 22.14
CA LEU A 271 0.02 -10.07 22.77
C LEU A 271 -0.84 -9.70 23.99
N LEU A 272 -1.97 -10.37 24.20
CA LEU A 272 -2.84 -10.11 25.36
C LEU A 272 -2.11 -10.25 26.70
N PRO A 273 -1.34 -11.33 26.98
CA PRO A 273 -0.61 -11.47 28.22
C PRO A 273 0.37 -10.32 28.44
N GLU A 274 1.12 -9.94 27.40
CA GLU A 274 2.11 -8.86 27.49
C GLU A 274 1.47 -7.49 27.71
N VAL A 275 0.42 -7.18 26.94
CA VAL A 275 -0.36 -5.95 27.13
C VAL A 275 -0.99 -5.93 28.53
N GLN A 276 -1.56 -7.05 28.98
CA GLN A 276 -2.18 -7.14 30.30
C GLN A 276 -1.16 -6.93 31.42
N LYS A 277 0.05 -7.50 31.30
CA LYS A 277 1.14 -7.31 32.24
C LYS A 277 1.52 -5.82 32.37
N ARG A 278 1.77 -5.13 31.25
CA ARG A 278 2.11 -3.69 31.26
C ARG A 278 1.01 -2.83 31.87
N LEU A 279 -0.25 -3.13 31.56
CA LEU A 279 -1.39 -2.43 32.16
C LEU A 279 -1.50 -2.65 33.67
N GLN A 280 -1.08 -3.82 34.18
CA GLN A 280 -1.06 -4.13 35.61
C GLN A 280 0.07 -3.38 36.33
N GLU A 281 1.24 -3.28 35.70
CA GLU A 281 2.38 -2.48 36.20
C GLU A 281 2.01 -1.00 36.35
N GLU A 282 1.20 -0.46 35.42
CA GLU A 282 0.64 0.89 35.48
C GLU A 282 -0.57 1.03 36.42
N GLN A 283 -0.99 -0.06 37.09
CA GLN A 283 -2.09 -0.08 38.06
C GLN A 283 -3.44 0.43 37.50
N LEU A 284 -3.70 0.22 36.20
CA LEU A 284 -4.93 0.69 35.56
C LEU A 284 -6.17 -0.11 36.01
N PRO A 285 -7.35 0.54 36.18
CA PRO A 285 -8.53 -0.06 36.83
C PRO A 285 -9.16 -1.23 36.05
N TYR A 286 -8.81 -1.39 34.78
CA TYR A 286 -9.26 -2.48 33.91
C TYR A 286 -8.17 -3.51 33.60
N ALA A 287 -6.98 -3.38 34.19
CA ALA A 287 -5.83 -4.25 33.90
C ALA A 287 -6.06 -5.71 34.28
N SER A 288 -6.88 -5.99 35.30
CA SER A 288 -7.27 -7.35 35.67
C SER A 288 -8.41 -7.93 34.81
N LYS A 289 -9.08 -7.10 33.99
CA LYS A 289 -10.27 -7.49 33.21
C LYS A 289 -9.87 -8.04 31.84
N THR A 290 -9.36 -9.27 31.79
CA THR A 290 -8.89 -9.94 30.56
C THR A 290 -9.91 -9.92 29.41
N SER A 291 -11.20 -10.13 29.68
CA SER A 291 -12.25 -10.11 28.65
C SER A 291 -12.43 -8.73 28.02
N GLN A 292 -12.28 -7.67 28.82
CA GLN A 292 -12.34 -6.29 28.37
C GLN A 292 -11.13 -5.96 27.50
N ILE A 293 -9.93 -6.30 27.94
CA ILE A 293 -8.69 -6.10 27.18
C ILE A 293 -8.77 -6.83 25.83
N ARG A 294 -9.15 -8.11 25.83
CA ARG A 294 -9.34 -8.91 24.61
C ARG A 294 -10.29 -8.26 23.61
N ARG A 295 -11.43 -7.76 24.09
CA ARG A 295 -12.42 -7.08 23.23
C ARG A 295 -11.84 -5.81 22.61
N ARG A 296 -10.99 -5.07 23.33
CA ARG A 296 -10.36 -3.84 22.86
C ARG A 296 -9.22 -4.15 21.86
N LEU A 297 -8.39 -5.15 22.12
CA LEU A 297 -7.39 -5.64 21.16
C LEU A 297 -8.01 -6.10 19.84
N ASN A 298 -9.14 -6.82 19.90
CA ASN A 298 -9.88 -7.20 18.70
C ASN A 298 -10.41 -6.00 17.91
N ARG A 299 -10.83 -4.91 18.59
CA ARG A 299 -11.24 -3.67 17.92
C ARG A 299 -10.05 -2.99 17.24
N LEU A 300 -8.90 -2.90 17.92
CA LEU A 300 -7.68 -2.32 17.35
C LEU A 300 -7.26 -3.03 16.07
N ARG A 301 -7.24 -4.36 16.07
CA ARG A 301 -6.93 -5.16 14.88
C ARG A 301 -7.85 -4.91 13.69
N GLN A 302 -9.10 -4.57 13.95
CA GLN A 302 -10.08 -4.24 12.91
C GLN A 302 -9.93 -2.79 12.42
N GLY A 303 -8.87 -2.08 12.79
CA GLY A 303 -8.66 -0.67 12.50
C GLY A 303 -9.71 0.24 13.17
N ARG A 304 -10.36 -0.24 14.24
CA ARG A 304 -11.37 0.53 14.97
C ARG A 304 -10.70 1.21 16.17
N PRO A 305 -10.77 2.54 16.27
CA PRO A 305 -10.11 3.24 17.34
C PRO A 305 -10.74 2.92 18.70
N LEU A 306 -9.93 3.07 19.74
CA LEU A 306 -10.38 3.02 21.13
C LEU A 306 -10.66 4.45 21.63
N SER A 307 -11.53 4.60 22.63
CA SER A 307 -11.69 5.89 23.32
C SER A 307 -10.45 6.20 24.16
N LEU A 308 -10.28 7.47 24.53
CA LEU A 308 -9.13 7.95 25.31
C LEU A 308 -8.93 7.16 26.61
N THR A 309 -10.02 6.77 27.29
CA THR A 309 -9.99 5.90 28.48
C THR A 309 -9.23 4.58 28.29
N TYR A 310 -9.14 4.07 27.06
CA TYR A 310 -8.44 2.83 26.73
C TYR A 310 -7.23 3.07 25.82
N ALA A 311 -6.77 4.32 25.67
CA ALA A 311 -5.57 4.65 24.89
C ALA A 311 -4.31 3.89 25.36
N PRO A 312 -4.08 3.64 26.67
CA PRO A 312 -2.96 2.80 27.11
C PRO A 312 -2.97 1.39 26.51
N ILE A 313 -4.15 0.81 26.24
CA ILE A 313 -4.25 -0.50 25.56
C ILE A 313 -3.68 -0.41 24.13
N HIS A 314 -3.92 0.71 23.43
CA HIS A 314 -3.34 0.95 22.10
C HIS A 314 -1.82 1.08 22.20
N ALA A 315 -1.31 1.93 23.08
CA ALA A 315 0.12 2.16 23.25
C ALA A 315 0.89 0.86 23.54
N HIS A 316 0.43 0.08 24.53
CA HIS A 316 1.06 -1.20 24.89
C HIS A 316 0.93 -2.25 23.80
N TYR A 317 -0.19 -2.28 23.06
CA TYR A 317 -0.34 -3.19 21.92
C TYR A 317 0.65 -2.85 20.80
N VAL A 318 0.81 -1.57 20.46
CA VAL A 318 1.80 -1.11 19.48
C VAL A 318 3.19 -1.51 19.91
N ALA A 319 3.59 -1.19 21.14
CA ALA A 319 4.92 -1.48 21.65
C ALA A 319 5.21 -2.99 21.63
N ALA A 320 4.29 -3.81 22.15
CA ALA A 320 4.45 -5.27 22.15
C ALA A 320 4.50 -5.86 20.73
N LEU A 321 3.74 -5.30 19.79
CA LEU A 321 3.78 -5.71 18.38
C LEU A 321 5.10 -5.34 17.72
N GLU A 322 5.64 -4.15 17.96
CA GLU A 322 6.97 -3.73 17.46
C GLU A 322 8.07 -4.63 18.01
N GLU A 323 8.08 -4.86 19.32
CA GLU A 323 9.11 -5.69 19.98
C GLU A 323 9.07 -7.15 19.54
N SER A 324 7.87 -7.71 19.35
CA SER A 324 7.72 -9.14 19.06
C SER A 324 7.70 -9.47 17.57
N TYR A 325 7.31 -8.52 16.73
CA TYR A 325 7.03 -8.77 15.32
C TYR A 325 7.46 -7.60 14.44
N ALA A 326 6.77 -6.46 14.47
CA ALA A 326 6.92 -5.42 13.44
C ALA A 326 8.31 -4.76 13.37
N GLY A 327 9.11 -4.85 14.44
CA GLY A 327 10.50 -4.42 14.49
C GLY A 327 11.50 -5.41 13.88
N GLU A 328 11.14 -6.69 13.77
CA GLU A 328 11.97 -7.70 13.11
C GLU A 328 11.77 -7.68 11.59
N PRO A 329 12.82 -7.53 10.77
CA PRO A 329 12.68 -7.59 9.33
C PRO A 329 12.13 -8.95 8.85
N GLY A 330 11.37 -8.94 7.75
CA GLY A 330 10.99 -10.19 7.08
C GLY A 330 9.74 -10.90 7.61
N ASN A 331 9.00 -10.28 8.53
CA ASN A 331 7.71 -10.78 8.97
C ASN A 331 6.54 -9.98 8.36
N ILE A 332 5.34 -10.56 8.44
CA ILE A 332 4.14 -9.97 7.82
C ILE A 332 3.67 -8.63 8.42
N PHE A 333 4.05 -8.32 9.66
CA PHE A 333 3.76 -7.03 10.30
C PHE A 333 4.87 -5.99 10.06
N HIS A 334 6.05 -6.42 9.58
CA HIS A 334 7.09 -5.48 9.16
C HIS A 334 6.63 -4.70 7.92
N ILE A 335 6.66 -3.37 8.03
CA ILE A 335 6.02 -2.44 7.09
C ILE A 335 6.56 -2.63 5.66
N GLU A 336 7.88 -2.54 5.49
CA GLU A 336 8.53 -2.60 4.19
C GLU A 336 8.31 -3.99 3.55
N THR A 337 8.40 -5.05 4.35
CA THR A 337 8.19 -6.43 3.89
C THR A 337 6.76 -6.61 3.39
N ASN A 338 5.77 -6.19 4.17
CA ASN A 338 4.38 -6.35 3.81
C ASN A 338 4.02 -5.56 2.54
N VAL A 339 4.48 -4.31 2.44
CA VAL A 339 4.19 -3.45 1.29
C VAL A 339 4.83 -3.98 0.00
N LEU A 340 6.12 -4.34 0.04
CA LEU A 340 6.84 -4.83 -1.13
C LEU A 340 6.20 -6.12 -1.68
N LEU A 341 5.90 -7.07 -0.80
CA LEU A 341 5.35 -8.36 -1.20
C LEU A 341 3.88 -8.28 -1.63
N SER A 342 3.11 -7.41 -0.99
CA SER A 342 1.73 -7.12 -1.43
C SER A 342 1.72 -6.46 -2.80
N THR A 343 2.66 -5.56 -3.07
CA THR A 343 2.79 -4.92 -4.38
C THR A 343 3.21 -5.93 -5.45
N LEU A 344 4.12 -6.86 -5.14
CA LEU A 344 4.48 -7.96 -6.03
C LEU A 344 3.25 -8.82 -6.39
N LEU A 345 2.46 -9.20 -5.39
CA LEU A 345 1.25 -9.98 -5.63
C LEU A 345 0.25 -9.22 -6.51
N PHE A 346 0.04 -7.93 -6.23
CA PHE A 346 -0.82 -7.10 -7.06
C PHE A 346 -0.30 -6.97 -8.49
N ARG A 347 1.01 -6.75 -8.68
CA ARG A 347 1.65 -6.68 -9.99
C ARG A 347 1.41 -7.95 -10.79
N HIS A 348 1.55 -9.12 -10.17
CA HIS A 348 1.24 -10.40 -10.80
C HIS A 348 -0.20 -10.45 -11.32
N TYR A 349 -1.17 -9.98 -10.54
CA TYR A 349 -2.56 -9.93 -10.99
C TYR A 349 -2.82 -8.87 -12.05
N LEU A 350 -2.09 -7.75 -12.00
CA LEU A 350 -2.16 -6.72 -13.03
C LEU A 350 -1.66 -7.25 -14.37
N GLN A 351 -0.57 -8.01 -14.39
CA GLN A 351 0.04 -8.57 -15.61
C GLN A 351 -0.50 -9.93 -16.03
N SER A 352 -1.44 -10.45 -15.27
CA SER A 352 -2.08 -11.72 -15.57
C SER A 352 -2.74 -11.71 -16.94
N GLU A 353 -2.47 -12.74 -17.75
CA GLU A 353 -3.23 -12.94 -18.98
C GLU A 353 -4.71 -13.20 -18.62
N TRP A 354 -5.62 -12.35 -19.10
CA TRP A 354 -7.06 -12.54 -18.90
C TRP A 354 -7.58 -13.52 -19.93
N ARG A 355 -7.45 -14.82 -19.67
CA ARG A 355 -7.81 -15.86 -20.65
C ARG A 355 -9.19 -16.47 -20.41
N TYR A 356 -9.87 -16.75 -21.51
CA TYR A 356 -11.06 -17.60 -21.54
C TYR A 356 -10.92 -18.68 -22.63
N GLY A 357 -10.80 -19.93 -22.19
CA GLY A 357 -10.47 -21.04 -23.09
C GLY A 357 -9.14 -20.78 -23.81
N LYS A 358 -9.18 -20.70 -25.14
CA LYS A 358 -8.00 -20.42 -25.96
C LYS A 358 -7.78 -18.93 -26.24
N SER A 359 -8.76 -18.06 -25.95
CA SER A 359 -8.70 -16.64 -26.24
C SER A 359 -8.03 -15.87 -25.10
N VAL A 360 -7.10 -14.99 -25.46
CA VAL A 360 -6.56 -13.96 -24.58
C VAL A 360 -7.46 -12.73 -24.71
N TRP A 361 -7.87 -12.17 -23.57
CA TRP A 361 -8.62 -10.93 -23.49
C TRP A 361 -7.68 -9.83 -23.04
N GLU A 362 -7.84 -8.65 -23.62
CA GLU A 362 -7.07 -7.45 -23.30
C GLU A 362 -8.05 -6.37 -22.82
N PRO A 363 -8.48 -6.43 -21.53
CA PRO A 363 -9.32 -5.38 -20.98
C PRO A 363 -8.60 -4.04 -21.09
N LYS A 364 -9.36 -2.95 -21.19
CA LYS A 364 -8.78 -1.61 -21.07
C LYS A 364 -7.97 -1.47 -19.77
N PRO A 365 -6.87 -0.71 -19.74
CA PRO A 365 -5.97 -0.62 -18.59
C PRO A 365 -6.69 -0.30 -17.28
N GLU A 366 -7.70 0.57 -17.31
CA GLU A 366 -8.51 0.93 -16.15
C GLU A 366 -9.40 -0.21 -15.64
N VAL A 367 -9.99 -1.01 -16.52
CA VAL A 367 -10.75 -2.22 -16.15
C VAL A 367 -9.79 -3.28 -15.59
N GLN A 368 -8.63 -3.45 -16.22
CA GLN A 368 -7.59 -4.39 -15.78
C GLN A 368 -7.12 -4.10 -14.34
N ARG A 369 -7.01 -2.83 -13.95
CA ARG A 369 -6.68 -2.46 -12.55
C ARG A 369 -7.76 -2.90 -11.57
N VAL A 370 -9.03 -2.69 -11.87
CA VAL A 370 -10.14 -3.14 -11.01
C VAL A 370 -10.21 -4.66 -10.93
N LEU A 371 -9.96 -5.35 -12.05
CA LEU A 371 -9.85 -6.81 -12.08
C LEU A 371 -8.66 -7.33 -11.27
N ALA A 372 -7.53 -6.63 -11.29
CA ALA A 372 -6.37 -6.96 -10.47
C ALA A 372 -6.67 -6.81 -8.96
N VAL A 373 -7.41 -5.76 -8.57
CA VAL A 373 -7.91 -5.62 -7.18
C VAL A 373 -8.84 -6.77 -6.83
N ALA A 374 -9.73 -7.15 -7.73
CA ALA A 374 -10.63 -8.28 -7.51
C ALA A 374 -9.87 -9.61 -7.36
N ALA A 375 -8.84 -9.82 -8.19
CA ALA A 375 -7.97 -10.98 -8.12
C ALA A 375 -7.09 -10.98 -6.85
N TYR A 376 -6.66 -9.81 -6.39
CA TYR A 376 -5.94 -9.66 -5.12
C TYR A 376 -6.77 -10.17 -3.94
N ASN A 377 -8.07 -9.88 -3.94
CA ASN A 377 -8.97 -10.24 -2.85
C ASN A 377 -9.52 -11.68 -2.97
N GLN A 378 -9.91 -12.13 -4.17
CA GLN A 378 -10.64 -13.39 -4.38
C GLN A 378 -9.88 -14.42 -5.24
N GLY A 379 -8.67 -14.10 -5.69
CA GLY A 379 -7.86 -14.91 -6.60
C GLY A 379 -8.19 -14.69 -8.08
N GLN A 380 -7.22 -14.99 -8.94
CA GLN A 380 -7.28 -14.78 -10.38
C GLN A 380 -8.45 -15.49 -11.07
N SER A 381 -8.71 -16.76 -10.73
CA SER A 381 -9.80 -17.54 -11.33
C SER A 381 -11.17 -16.94 -11.05
N SER A 382 -11.38 -16.45 -9.84
CA SER A 382 -12.61 -15.78 -9.42
C SER A 382 -12.82 -14.47 -10.20
N ALA A 383 -11.77 -13.67 -10.32
CA ALA A 383 -11.80 -12.42 -11.10
C ALA A 383 -12.05 -12.66 -12.60
N ARG A 384 -11.46 -13.72 -13.19
CA ARG A 384 -11.73 -14.12 -14.58
C ARG A 384 -13.19 -14.53 -14.79
N ASN A 385 -13.75 -15.31 -13.86
CA ASN A 385 -15.16 -15.72 -13.92
C ASN A 385 -16.11 -14.53 -13.82
N LEU A 386 -15.78 -13.58 -12.94
CA LEU A 386 -16.50 -12.33 -12.81
C LEU A 386 -16.45 -11.53 -14.09
N PHE A 387 -15.25 -11.27 -14.63
CA PHE A 387 -15.11 -10.48 -15.85
C PHE A 387 -15.88 -11.10 -17.02
N ARG A 388 -15.83 -12.43 -17.17
CA ARG A 388 -16.59 -13.15 -18.19
C ARG A 388 -18.09 -12.95 -18.07
N LEU A 389 -18.63 -13.03 -16.85
CA LEU A 389 -20.05 -12.85 -16.62
C LEU A 389 -20.48 -11.43 -16.99
N LEU A 390 -19.72 -10.43 -16.51
CA LEU A 390 -20.01 -9.02 -16.79
C LEU A 390 -19.85 -8.68 -18.27
N GLN A 391 -18.81 -9.18 -18.93
CA GLN A 391 -18.58 -9.00 -20.37
C GLN A 391 -19.77 -9.53 -21.19
N LYS A 392 -20.29 -10.72 -20.86
CA LYS A 392 -21.45 -11.32 -21.54
C LYS A 392 -22.69 -10.44 -21.40
N GLU A 393 -22.90 -9.84 -20.24
CA GLU A 393 -24.04 -8.96 -19.99
C GLU A 393 -23.91 -7.59 -20.67
N ILE A 394 -22.71 -7.02 -20.66
CA ILE A 394 -22.43 -5.74 -21.35
C ILE A 394 -22.52 -5.91 -22.88
N GLY A 395 -22.23 -7.11 -23.39
CA GLY A 395 -22.37 -7.43 -24.82
C GLY A 395 -21.30 -6.83 -25.72
N LYS A 396 -20.19 -6.36 -25.14
CA LYS A 396 -19.05 -5.77 -25.86
C LYS A 396 -17.82 -6.67 -25.81
N LYS A 397 -16.86 -6.42 -26.69
CA LYS A 397 -15.56 -7.10 -26.60
C LYS A 397 -14.80 -6.62 -25.36
N PRO A 398 -13.97 -7.45 -24.72
CA PRO A 398 -13.19 -7.08 -23.54
C PRO A 398 -12.44 -5.74 -23.65
N GLU A 399 -11.83 -5.48 -24.81
CA GLU A 399 -11.06 -4.28 -25.14
C GLU A 399 -11.92 -3.02 -25.34
N GLU A 400 -13.23 -3.17 -25.53
CA GLU A 400 -14.17 -2.06 -25.74
C GLU A 400 -14.85 -1.61 -24.44
N ILE A 401 -14.93 -2.50 -23.44
CA ILE A 401 -15.59 -2.23 -22.16
C ILE A 401 -14.90 -1.09 -21.44
N THR A 402 -15.65 -0.02 -21.17
CA THR A 402 -15.17 1.11 -20.37
C THR A 402 -15.23 0.80 -18.88
N LEU A 403 -14.42 1.50 -18.09
CA LEU A 403 -14.49 1.40 -16.62
C LEU A 403 -15.88 1.71 -16.06
N LYS A 404 -16.55 2.73 -16.61
CA LYS A 404 -17.90 3.11 -16.19
C LYS A 404 -18.89 1.95 -16.37
N GLU A 405 -18.92 1.35 -17.56
CA GLU A 405 -19.78 0.21 -17.85
C GLU A 405 -19.45 -0.99 -16.95
N PHE A 406 -18.17 -1.26 -16.74
CA PHE A 406 -17.73 -2.34 -15.86
C PHE A 406 -18.22 -2.14 -14.41
N VAL A 407 -18.06 -0.92 -13.88
CA VAL A 407 -18.50 -0.54 -12.53
C VAL A 407 -20.02 -0.59 -12.37
N GLU A 408 -20.77 -0.08 -13.35
CA GLU A 408 -22.25 -0.11 -13.33
C GLU A 408 -22.81 -1.54 -13.28
N HIS A 409 -22.09 -2.50 -13.86
CA HIS A 409 -22.46 -3.92 -13.83
C HIS A 409 -21.94 -4.66 -12.59
N LEU A 410 -21.06 -4.07 -11.79
CA LEU A 410 -20.47 -4.71 -10.62
C LEU A 410 -21.43 -4.73 -9.41
N THR A 411 -22.49 -5.54 -9.47
CA THR A 411 -23.52 -5.62 -8.41
C THR A 411 -23.38 -6.87 -7.53
N PRO A 412 -23.85 -6.84 -6.25
CA PRO A 412 -23.71 -7.98 -5.34
C PRO A 412 -24.30 -9.29 -5.88
N GLN A 413 -25.39 -9.21 -6.63
CA GLN A 413 -26.05 -10.38 -7.21
C GLN A 413 -25.17 -11.04 -8.28
N ARG A 414 -24.60 -10.25 -9.19
CA ARG A 414 -23.74 -10.73 -10.29
C ARG A 414 -22.42 -11.27 -9.77
N VAL A 415 -21.82 -10.55 -8.82
CA VAL A 415 -20.60 -11.01 -8.16
C VAL A 415 -20.86 -12.31 -7.41
N GLN A 416 -21.98 -12.42 -6.69
CA GLN A 416 -22.33 -13.67 -6.01
C GLN A 416 -22.47 -14.84 -6.99
N GLN A 417 -23.13 -14.63 -8.14
CA GLN A 417 -23.26 -15.63 -9.20
C GLN A 417 -21.89 -16.04 -9.76
N ALA A 418 -21.00 -15.07 -10.00
CA ALA A 418 -19.67 -15.33 -10.54
C ALA A 418 -18.75 -16.08 -9.57
N LEU A 419 -18.76 -15.68 -8.30
CA LEU A 419 -17.91 -16.27 -7.25
C LEU A 419 -18.45 -17.60 -6.72
N LYS A 420 -19.75 -17.91 -6.94
CA LYS A 420 -20.49 -18.97 -6.23
C LYS A 420 -20.34 -18.86 -4.71
N GLY A 421 -20.15 -17.63 -4.22
CA GLY A 421 -19.83 -17.32 -2.83
C GLY A 421 -21.05 -16.87 -2.03
N SER A 422 -20.81 -16.47 -0.78
CA SER A 422 -21.81 -15.82 0.05
C SER A 422 -22.07 -14.39 -0.40
N LYS A 423 -23.26 -13.86 -0.09
CA LYS A 423 -23.60 -12.43 -0.30
C LYS A 423 -22.63 -11.49 0.42
N ALA A 424 -22.08 -11.91 1.55
CA ALA A 424 -21.09 -11.13 2.30
C ALA A 424 -19.77 -11.00 1.53
N GLN A 425 -19.24 -12.11 1.00
CA GLN A 425 -18.03 -12.10 0.17
C GLN A 425 -18.22 -11.27 -1.11
N ALA A 426 -19.40 -11.37 -1.73
CA ALA A 426 -19.71 -10.57 -2.92
C ALA A 426 -19.70 -9.07 -2.61
N ARG A 427 -20.29 -8.66 -1.48
CA ARG A 427 -20.26 -7.26 -1.03
C ARG A 427 -18.85 -6.79 -0.71
N GLU A 428 -18.07 -7.59 0.02
CA GLU A 428 -16.68 -7.27 0.37
C GLU A 428 -15.83 -7.03 -0.88
N LEU A 429 -15.94 -7.91 -1.88
CA LEU A 429 -15.22 -7.75 -3.15
C LEU A 429 -15.59 -6.44 -3.85
N ILE A 430 -16.90 -6.15 -3.96
CA ILE A 430 -17.40 -4.94 -4.60
C ILE A 430 -16.90 -3.71 -3.86
N ASP A 431 -17.03 -3.71 -2.54
CA ASP A 431 -16.55 -2.62 -1.71
C ASP A 431 -15.05 -2.42 -1.92
N HIS A 432 -14.24 -3.48 -2.00
CA HIS A 432 -12.80 -3.34 -2.23
C HIS A 432 -12.52 -2.78 -3.63
N ALA A 433 -13.06 -3.41 -4.67
CA ALA A 433 -12.82 -3.03 -6.06
C ALA A 433 -13.29 -1.60 -6.36
N LEU A 434 -14.51 -1.24 -5.94
CA LEU A 434 -15.07 0.08 -6.19
C LEU A 434 -14.39 1.17 -5.36
N ASN A 435 -14.06 0.93 -4.09
CA ASN A 435 -13.39 1.95 -3.29
C ASN A 435 -11.94 2.20 -3.77
N VAL A 436 -11.23 1.16 -4.24
CA VAL A 436 -9.90 1.39 -4.83
C VAL A 436 -10.02 2.15 -6.15
N ALA A 437 -11.00 1.79 -7.00
CA ALA A 437 -11.25 2.49 -8.25
C ALA A 437 -11.68 3.95 -8.00
N GLU A 438 -12.61 4.18 -7.07
CA GLU A 438 -13.04 5.51 -6.65
C GLU A 438 -11.91 6.32 -6.05
N CYS A 439 -10.97 5.72 -5.32
CA CYS A 439 -9.81 6.41 -4.75
C CYS A 439 -8.71 6.71 -5.79
N ALA A 440 -8.48 5.83 -6.76
CA ALA A 440 -7.37 5.96 -7.71
C ALA A 440 -7.75 6.63 -9.03
N GLU A 441 -8.94 6.38 -9.56
CA GLU A 441 -9.39 6.83 -10.89
C GLU A 441 -10.15 8.16 -10.79
N SER A 442 -9.82 9.13 -11.64
CA SER A 442 -10.42 10.48 -11.60
C SER A 442 -11.84 10.52 -12.18
N SER A 443 -12.19 9.54 -13.01
CA SER A 443 -13.48 9.43 -13.71
C SER A 443 -14.58 8.76 -12.88
N ILE A 444 -14.25 8.18 -11.73
CA ILE A 444 -15.23 7.56 -10.83
C ILE A 444 -15.50 8.51 -9.67
N THR A 445 -16.73 9.01 -9.62
CA THR A 445 -17.36 9.52 -8.41
C THR A 445 -18.54 8.60 -8.17
N LEU A 446 -18.50 7.76 -7.12
CA LEU A 446 -19.70 7.02 -6.75
C LEU A 446 -20.74 8.06 -6.30
N PRO A 447 -22.04 7.87 -6.58
CA PRO A 447 -23.05 8.64 -5.89
C PRO A 447 -22.80 8.45 -4.39
N THR A 448 -22.59 9.56 -3.68
CA THR A 448 -22.53 9.56 -2.22
C THR A 448 -23.70 8.73 -1.73
N GLN A 449 -23.44 7.75 -0.87
CA GLN A 449 -24.50 7.09 -0.13
C GLN A 449 -25.11 8.13 0.81
N ASP A 450 -26.01 8.96 0.27
CA ASP A 450 -27.01 9.68 1.04
C ASP A 450 -28.03 8.63 1.50
N SER A 451 -27.80 8.08 2.70
CA SER A 451 -28.85 7.59 3.61
C SER A 451 -28.25 7.13 4.94
#